data_AF-A0A2T5J0D5-F1
#
_entry.id   AF-A0A2T5J0D5-F1
#
_cell.length_a   1.000
_cell.length_b   1.000
_cell.length_c   1.000
_cell.angle_alpha   90.00
_cell.angle_beta   90.00
_cell.angle_gamma   90.00
#
_symmetry.space_group_name_H-M   'P 1'
#
loop_
_entity.id
_entity.type
_entity.pdbx_description
1 polymer ?
#
loop_
_entity_poly.entity_id
_entity_poly.type
_entity_poly.pdbx_seq_one_letter_code
_entity_poly.pdbx_strand_id
1 'polypeptide(L)'
;MAIALWCYGILTSQDIVPIFLTLPTFLLVLYKLTTINGNKFNADDMIWLCCLLFFVVAPCQQIVNYQFPKSTNVGVYYEVSDFLVAELIVFLSCLSFILASSKKNQNEVSSFEDTLHIKSVQLFQLFGIALFCFIIYVIIYGPSNLFASRFDKDLSDSNFLSVPFLAMLTVATTIFAITVNKKSSIFVMAAFLLLTMLLFVAVNPTNMSRFFNVATWAPVIFGFFSSGLSFIYIYLFIMMGIFIIMPFISITTRFGLAGLQNIDDKSRDLFILKDMDVFNTLVHGVKYMSNKDYLWGDNTLAVIFFFVPRSIWSDKPILGGLLVGDELKYYYEAGTANLSYFFGGDLYMDFGLIGVIFGFWIIGKIYKKSQLSSSIIYNKANLISLMVIGSVPILIRGPLGAVEGYFICLLLAIYTYSSLYKLKLKQY
;
A
#
# COMPACT_ATOMS: atom_id res chain seq x y z
N MET A 1 22.12 1.59 -0.15
CA MET A 1 21.07 0.64 0.26
C MET A 1 20.37 -0.01 -0.94
N ALA A 2 19.79 0.74 -1.87
CA ALA A 2 19.16 0.16 -3.07
C ALA A 2 20.09 -0.80 -3.85
N ILE A 3 21.34 -0.39 -4.06
CA ILE A 3 22.38 -1.24 -4.66
C ILE A 3 22.60 -2.52 -3.83
N ALA A 4 22.68 -2.42 -2.50
CA ALA A 4 22.87 -3.58 -1.64
C ALA A 4 21.71 -4.58 -1.72
N LEU A 5 20.46 -4.09 -1.79
CA LEU A 5 19.28 -4.92 -2.01
C LEU A 5 19.27 -5.61 -3.37
N TRP A 6 19.69 -4.90 -4.42
CA TRP A 6 19.77 -5.49 -5.74
C TRP A 6 20.90 -6.52 -5.83
N CYS A 7 22.09 -6.20 -5.29
CA CYS A 7 23.17 -7.18 -5.12
C CYS A 7 22.71 -8.40 -4.33
N TYR A 8 21.93 -8.21 -3.27
CA TYR A 8 21.34 -9.31 -2.53
C TYR A 8 20.38 -10.15 -3.39
N GLY A 9 19.51 -9.51 -4.18
CA GLY A 9 18.66 -10.18 -5.17
C GLY A 9 19.45 -10.98 -6.20
N ILE A 10 20.57 -10.43 -6.70
CA ILE A 10 21.50 -11.12 -7.62
C ILE A 10 22.13 -12.34 -6.95
N LEU A 11 22.67 -12.18 -5.73
CA LEU A 11 23.36 -13.26 -5.00
C LEU A 11 22.43 -14.43 -4.63
N THR A 12 21.13 -14.16 -4.55
CA THR A 12 20.10 -15.16 -4.22
C THR A 12 19.36 -15.67 -5.46
N SER A 13 19.62 -15.08 -6.63
CA SER A 13 19.04 -15.52 -7.89
C SER A 13 19.64 -16.85 -8.34
N GLN A 14 18.81 -17.71 -8.93
CA GLN A 14 19.24 -18.98 -9.49
C GLN A 14 19.56 -18.88 -10.99
N ASP A 15 19.08 -17.83 -11.65
CA ASP A 15 19.18 -17.64 -13.10
C ASP A 15 19.69 -16.23 -13.43
N ILE A 16 20.37 -16.08 -14.58
CA ILE A 16 20.87 -14.77 -15.01
C ILE A 16 19.80 -13.92 -15.71
N VAL A 17 18.78 -14.57 -16.29
CA VAL A 17 17.72 -13.91 -17.07
C VAL A 17 16.96 -12.86 -16.25
N PRO A 18 16.51 -13.13 -15.01
CA PRO A 18 15.79 -12.16 -14.18
C PRO A 18 16.60 -10.90 -13.85
N ILE A 19 17.93 -11.03 -13.78
CA ILE A 19 18.84 -9.92 -13.49
C ILE A 19 18.82 -8.92 -14.65
N PHE A 20 18.94 -9.42 -15.89
CA PHE A 20 18.87 -8.57 -17.08
C PHE A 20 17.46 -8.04 -17.33
N LEU A 21 16.44 -8.84 -17.04
CA LEU A 21 15.04 -8.44 -17.15
C LEU A 21 14.76 -7.21 -16.28
N THR A 22 15.12 -7.24 -15.00
CA THR A 22 14.79 -6.18 -14.02
C THR A 22 15.74 -4.98 -14.05
N LEU A 23 16.86 -5.06 -14.76
CA LEU A 23 17.88 -4.02 -14.80
C LEU A 23 17.35 -2.64 -15.24
N PRO A 24 16.54 -2.49 -16.32
CA PRO A 24 16.02 -1.19 -16.73
C PRO A 24 15.17 -0.52 -15.63
N THR A 25 14.29 -1.28 -14.98
CA THR A 25 13.47 -0.80 -13.87
C THR A 25 14.33 -0.46 -12.67
N PHE A 26 15.33 -1.28 -12.34
CA PHE A 26 16.30 -0.98 -11.28
C PHE A 26 17.00 0.36 -11.50
N LEU A 27 17.47 0.64 -12.72
CA LEU A 27 18.14 1.90 -13.04
C LEU A 27 17.20 3.11 -12.87
N LEU A 28 15.93 3.00 -13.26
CA LEU A 28 14.92 4.04 -13.04
C LEU A 28 14.66 4.29 -11.55
N VAL A 29 14.46 3.21 -10.79
CA VAL A 29 14.22 3.27 -9.34
C VAL A 29 15.44 3.86 -8.63
N LEU A 30 16.66 3.44 -9.01
CA LEU A 30 17.90 3.94 -8.46
C LEU A 30 18.06 5.45 -8.75
N TYR A 31 17.85 5.87 -9.99
CA TYR A 31 17.84 7.28 -10.36
C TYR A 31 16.89 8.07 -9.44
N LYS A 32 15.65 7.60 -9.27
CA LYS A 32 14.69 8.30 -8.42
C LYS A 32 15.10 8.35 -6.96
N LEU A 33 15.54 7.24 -6.37
CA LEU A 33 16.03 7.22 -5.00
C LEU A 33 17.23 8.17 -4.79
N THR A 34 18.11 8.33 -5.78
CA THR A 34 19.23 9.30 -5.69
C THR A 34 18.80 10.76 -5.83
N THR A 35 17.64 11.03 -6.44
CA THR A 35 17.09 12.39 -6.57
C THR A 35 16.29 12.86 -5.35
N ILE A 36 15.99 11.96 -4.41
CA ILE A 36 15.26 12.32 -3.19
C ILE A 36 16.21 13.07 -2.25
N ASN A 37 15.98 14.36 -2.10
CA ASN A 37 16.75 15.22 -1.20
C ASN A 37 16.10 15.25 0.19
N GLY A 38 16.82 14.80 1.21
CA GLY A 38 16.43 14.95 2.62
C GLY A 38 16.81 13.75 3.48
N ASN A 39 17.04 13.99 4.77
CA ASN A 39 17.37 12.92 5.72
C ASN A 39 16.14 12.23 6.33
N LYS A 40 14.92 12.67 5.97
CA LYS A 40 13.67 12.15 6.53
C LYS A 40 12.95 11.28 5.51
N PHE A 41 12.43 10.15 5.97
CA PHE A 41 11.63 9.25 5.16
C PHE A 41 10.29 9.89 4.76
N ASN A 42 9.97 9.87 3.47
CA ASN A 42 8.78 10.47 2.90
C ASN A 42 7.98 9.45 2.05
N ALA A 43 6.89 9.91 1.42
CA ALA A 43 6.08 9.07 0.54
C ALA A 43 6.82 8.60 -0.72
N ASP A 44 7.70 9.43 -1.29
CA ASP A 44 8.52 9.02 -2.44
C ASP A 44 9.43 7.85 -2.08
N ASP A 45 10.07 7.89 -0.91
CA ASP A 45 10.92 6.80 -0.41
C ASP A 45 10.15 5.48 -0.32
N MET A 46 8.91 5.51 0.21
CA MET A 46 8.08 4.31 0.30
C MET A 46 7.67 3.78 -1.07
N ILE A 47 7.27 4.65 -2.01
CA ILE A 47 6.89 4.26 -3.38
C ILE A 47 8.05 3.53 -4.06
N TRP A 48 9.22 4.14 -4.07
CA TRP A 48 10.38 3.58 -4.76
C TRP A 48 10.97 2.37 -4.04
N LEU A 49 10.85 2.31 -2.71
CA LEU A 49 11.17 1.10 -1.93
C LEU A 49 10.26 -0.07 -2.32
N CYS A 50 8.94 0.15 -2.41
CA CYS A 50 8.00 -0.87 -2.84
C CYS A 50 8.28 -1.32 -4.28
N CYS A 51 8.55 -0.40 -5.21
CA CYS A 51 8.93 -0.77 -6.57
C CYS A 51 10.21 -1.60 -6.61
N LEU A 52 11.23 -1.22 -5.84
CA LEU A 52 12.48 -1.99 -5.74
C LEU A 52 12.23 -3.41 -5.20
N LEU A 53 11.45 -3.54 -4.13
CA LEU A 53 11.21 -4.83 -3.51
C LEU A 53 10.34 -5.74 -4.39
N PHE A 54 9.22 -5.23 -4.90
CA PHE A 54 8.21 -6.04 -5.61
C PHE A 54 8.57 -6.35 -7.06
N PHE A 55 9.28 -5.44 -7.75
CA PHE A 55 9.51 -5.57 -9.19
C PHE A 55 10.99 -5.69 -9.59
N VAL A 56 11.91 -5.58 -8.64
CA VAL A 56 13.34 -5.79 -8.93
C VAL A 56 13.90 -6.95 -8.09
N VAL A 57 13.81 -6.86 -6.76
CA VAL A 57 14.41 -7.87 -5.88
C VAL A 57 13.61 -9.18 -5.92
N ALA A 58 12.28 -9.15 -5.79
CA ALA A 58 11.46 -10.36 -5.79
C ALA A 58 11.55 -11.15 -7.11
N PRO A 59 11.42 -10.54 -8.31
CA PRO A 59 11.54 -11.29 -9.56
C PRO A 59 12.92 -11.94 -9.74
N CYS A 60 14.00 -11.25 -9.34
CA CYS A 60 15.34 -11.83 -9.33
C CYS A 60 15.44 -13.12 -8.51
N GLN A 61 14.72 -13.22 -7.39
CA GLN A 61 14.77 -14.37 -6.50
C GLN A 61 13.81 -15.49 -6.87
N GLN A 62 12.68 -15.16 -7.48
CA GLN A 62 11.55 -16.08 -7.62
C GLN A 62 11.48 -16.77 -9.00
N ILE A 63 12.00 -16.14 -10.06
CA ILE A 63 11.99 -16.73 -11.40
C ILE A 63 13.08 -17.79 -11.49
N VAL A 64 12.68 -19.03 -11.78
CA VAL A 64 13.60 -20.15 -12.02
C VAL A 64 13.08 -20.96 -13.20
N ASN A 65 13.91 -21.20 -14.22
CA ASN A 65 13.56 -21.99 -15.40
C ASN A 65 12.21 -21.61 -16.05
N TYR A 66 11.94 -20.31 -16.20
CA TYR A 66 10.68 -19.77 -16.75
C TYR A 66 9.42 -20.11 -15.94
N GLN A 67 9.58 -20.36 -14.64
CA GLN A 67 8.49 -20.66 -13.70
C GLN A 67 8.66 -19.88 -12.39
N PHE A 68 7.63 -19.97 -11.56
CA PHE A 68 7.63 -19.52 -10.16
C PHE A 68 7.42 -20.72 -9.21
N PRO A 69 8.47 -21.51 -8.90
CA PRO A 69 8.32 -22.80 -8.20
C PRO A 69 7.89 -22.68 -6.74
N LYS A 70 7.90 -21.48 -6.16
CA LYS A 70 7.58 -21.21 -4.73
C LYS A 70 6.50 -20.15 -4.55
N SER A 71 5.60 -20.01 -5.53
CA SER A 71 4.59 -18.96 -5.54
C SER A 71 3.18 -19.50 -5.78
N THR A 72 2.18 -18.63 -5.85
CA THR A 72 0.79 -18.99 -6.17
C THR A 72 0.58 -19.67 -7.52
N ASN A 73 1.58 -19.62 -8.41
CA ASN A 73 1.45 -20.07 -9.80
C ASN A 73 2.35 -21.29 -10.09
N VAL A 74 2.59 -22.13 -9.08
CA VAL A 74 3.40 -23.36 -9.22
C VAL A 74 2.83 -24.23 -10.34
N GLY A 75 3.72 -24.77 -11.17
CA GLY A 75 3.35 -25.66 -12.28
C GLY A 75 3.04 -24.94 -13.60
N VAL A 76 2.97 -23.60 -13.62
CA VAL A 76 2.83 -22.84 -14.86
C VAL A 76 4.20 -22.57 -15.49
N TYR A 77 4.34 -22.93 -16.77
CA TYR A 77 5.45 -22.48 -17.61
C TYR A 77 5.05 -21.21 -18.35
N TYR A 78 5.94 -20.23 -18.37
CA TYR A 78 5.75 -18.96 -19.06
C TYR A 78 6.73 -18.83 -20.21
N GLU A 79 6.35 -18.04 -21.21
CA GLU A 79 7.27 -17.67 -22.29
C GLU A 79 8.12 -16.46 -21.88
N VAL A 80 9.26 -16.27 -22.54
CA VAL A 80 10.12 -15.09 -22.33
C VAL A 80 9.35 -13.79 -22.59
N SER A 81 8.45 -13.83 -23.58
CA SER A 81 7.54 -12.74 -23.95
C SER A 81 6.66 -12.31 -22.76
N ASP A 82 6.11 -13.24 -21.98
CA ASP A 82 5.26 -12.97 -20.83
C ASP A 82 6.01 -12.12 -19.78
N PHE A 83 7.26 -12.52 -19.47
CA PHE A 83 8.12 -11.81 -18.55
C PHE A 83 8.51 -10.42 -19.07
N LEU A 84 8.87 -10.33 -20.35
CA LEU A 84 9.25 -9.07 -20.99
C LEU A 84 8.11 -8.06 -20.99
N VAL A 85 6.88 -8.48 -21.31
CA VAL A 85 5.71 -7.61 -21.30
C VAL A 85 5.35 -7.19 -19.88
N ALA A 86 5.39 -8.11 -18.90
CA ALA A 86 5.14 -7.78 -17.50
C ALA A 86 6.14 -6.73 -16.97
N GLU A 87 7.42 -6.91 -17.28
CA GLU A 87 8.46 -5.94 -16.90
C GLU A 87 8.30 -4.61 -17.66
N LEU A 88 7.91 -4.65 -18.94
CA LEU A 88 7.62 -3.45 -19.72
C LEU A 88 6.44 -2.66 -19.12
N ILE A 89 5.40 -3.34 -18.62
CA ILE A 89 4.29 -2.71 -17.89
C ILE A 89 4.83 -1.97 -16.67
N VAL A 90 5.66 -2.61 -15.84
CA VAL A 90 6.26 -1.97 -14.66
C VAL A 90 7.14 -0.79 -15.06
N PHE A 91 8.03 -0.98 -16.03
CA PHE A 91 8.96 0.05 -16.50
C PHE A 91 8.20 1.29 -16.99
N LEU A 92 7.19 1.10 -17.85
CA LEU A 92 6.38 2.20 -18.38
C LEU A 92 5.54 2.87 -17.29
N SER A 93 5.06 2.09 -16.31
CA SER A 93 4.36 2.63 -15.13
C SER A 93 5.27 3.58 -14.34
N CYS A 94 6.47 3.12 -14.00
CA CYS A 94 7.47 3.91 -13.27
C CYS A 94 7.89 5.15 -14.08
N LEU A 95 8.22 4.99 -15.36
CA LEU A 95 8.64 6.08 -16.23
C LEU A 95 7.56 7.15 -16.38
N SER A 96 6.31 6.74 -16.66
CA SER A 96 5.18 7.66 -16.83
C SER A 96 4.88 8.41 -15.54
N PHE A 97 4.92 7.72 -14.40
CA PHE A 97 4.77 8.35 -13.08
C PHE A 97 5.88 9.37 -12.81
N ILE A 98 7.14 9.07 -13.12
CA ILE A 98 8.28 9.99 -12.97
C ILE A 98 8.08 11.25 -13.81
N LEU A 99 7.76 11.08 -15.09
CA LEU A 99 7.57 12.20 -16.02
C LEU A 99 6.42 13.12 -15.58
N ALA A 100 5.33 12.54 -15.07
CA ALA A 100 4.18 13.28 -14.59
C ALA A 100 4.41 13.97 -13.22
N SER A 101 5.12 13.30 -12.32
CA SER A 101 5.39 13.78 -10.95
C SER A 101 6.59 14.71 -10.84
N SER A 102 7.45 14.77 -11.87
CA SER A 102 8.69 15.56 -11.86
C SER A 102 8.44 17.05 -11.59
N LYS A 103 9.27 17.63 -10.72
CA LYS A 103 9.25 19.04 -10.31
C LYS A 103 10.13 19.84 -11.27
N LYS A 104 9.54 20.35 -12.37
CA LYS A 104 10.30 21.16 -13.34
C LYS A 104 10.59 22.61 -12.87
N ASN A 105 9.98 23.10 -11.79
CA ASN A 105 10.28 24.42 -11.21
C ASN A 105 10.15 24.38 -9.68
N GLN A 106 11.27 24.55 -8.98
CA GLN A 106 11.36 24.54 -7.51
C GLN A 106 11.45 25.94 -6.89
N ASN A 107 11.27 27.01 -7.68
CA ASN A 107 11.26 28.38 -7.19
C ASN A 107 9.89 28.86 -6.65
N GLU A 108 8.87 27.99 -6.58
CA GLU A 108 7.52 28.36 -6.11
C GLU A 108 7.06 27.67 -4.81
N VAL A 109 7.92 26.85 -4.17
CA VAL A 109 7.59 26.22 -2.86
C VAL A 109 8.40 26.84 -1.71
N SER A 110 9.09 27.95 -1.97
CA SER A 110 9.55 28.87 -0.94
C SER A 110 8.33 29.57 -0.33
N SER A 111 8.27 29.58 1.01
CA SER A 111 7.26 30.20 1.90
C SER A 111 5.84 29.61 1.86
N PHE A 112 5.63 28.45 2.49
CA PHE A 112 4.29 28.08 2.97
C PHE A 112 4.23 28.23 4.49
N GLU A 113 3.89 29.44 4.93
CA GLU A 113 3.59 29.81 6.32
C GLU A 113 2.18 29.34 6.77
N ASP A 114 1.34 28.87 5.84
CA ASP A 114 -0.01 28.39 6.14
C ASP A 114 -0.01 26.94 6.65
N THR A 115 0.51 26.72 7.86
CA THR A 115 0.28 25.46 8.56
C THR A 115 -1.16 25.39 9.08
N LEU A 116 -1.78 24.21 9.06
CA LEU A 116 -3.03 23.96 9.78
C LEU A 116 -2.80 24.25 11.26
N HIS A 117 -3.31 25.38 11.75
CA HIS A 117 -3.26 25.75 13.15
C HIS A 117 -4.52 25.25 13.85
N ILE A 118 -4.42 24.09 14.50
CA ILE A 118 -5.52 23.54 15.29
C ILE A 118 -5.45 24.13 16.69
N LYS A 119 -6.46 24.92 17.07
CA LYS A 119 -6.61 25.48 18.42
C LYS A 119 -6.98 24.37 19.43
N SER A 120 -6.72 24.57 20.72
CA SER A 120 -7.07 23.60 21.77
C SER A 120 -8.55 23.18 21.77
N VAL A 121 -9.45 24.11 21.45
CA VAL A 121 -10.90 23.82 21.33
C VAL A 121 -11.20 22.89 20.14
N GLN A 122 -10.50 23.09 19.02
CA GLN A 122 -10.66 22.25 17.83
C GLN A 122 -10.10 20.84 18.06
N LEU A 123 -9.05 20.68 18.87
CA LEU A 123 -8.58 19.35 19.31
C LEU A 123 -9.64 18.63 20.15
N PHE A 124 -10.36 19.34 21.02
CA PHE A 124 -11.45 18.74 21.79
C PHE A 124 -12.62 18.30 20.90
N GLN A 125 -12.99 19.13 19.91
CA GLN A 125 -13.99 18.77 18.90
C GLN A 125 -13.56 17.58 18.06
N LEU A 126 -12.30 17.55 17.62
CA LEU A 126 -11.72 16.43 16.86
C LEU A 126 -11.82 15.13 17.65
N PHE A 127 -11.47 15.17 18.93
CA PHE A 127 -11.59 14.03 19.84
C PHE A 127 -13.04 13.57 19.98
N GLY A 128 -14.00 14.48 20.19
CA GLY A 128 -15.42 14.15 20.26
C GLY A 128 -15.96 13.50 18.97
N ILE A 129 -15.59 14.05 17.81
CA ILE A 129 -15.94 13.48 16.50
C ILE A 129 -15.33 12.08 16.35
N ALA A 130 -14.06 11.88 16.73
CA ALA A 130 -13.39 10.59 16.63
C ALA A 130 -14.06 9.52 17.52
N LEU A 131 -14.46 9.88 18.75
CA LEU A 131 -15.23 8.98 19.62
C LEU A 131 -16.59 8.60 19.01
N PHE A 132 -17.29 9.59 18.46
CA PHE A 132 -18.58 9.35 17.79
C PHE A 132 -18.41 8.45 16.55
N CYS A 133 -17.38 8.68 15.73
CA CYS A 133 -17.05 7.82 14.60
C CYS A 133 -16.71 6.40 15.05
N PHE A 134 -15.98 6.21 16.15
CA PHE A 134 -15.72 4.87 16.69
C PHE A 134 -17.03 4.16 17.08
N ILE A 135 -17.95 4.84 17.77
CA ILE A 135 -19.25 4.25 18.15
C ILE A 135 -20.02 3.82 16.90
N ILE A 136 -20.11 4.69 15.88
CA ILE A 136 -20.79 4.33 14.63
C ILE A 136 -20.08 3.17 13.93
N TYR A 137 -18.75 3.16 13.90
CA TYR A 137 -17.98 2.05 13.33
C TYR A 137 -18.36 0.73 14.01
N VAL A 138 -18.40 0.68 15.34
CA VAL A 138 -18.78 -0.52 16.11
C VAL A 138 -20.21 -0.97 15.79
N ILE A 139 -21.15 -0.02 15.69
CA ILE A 139 -22.56 -0.32 15.38
C ILE A 139 -22.70 -0.91 13.97
N ILE A 140 -22.04 -0.32 12.96
CA ILE A 140 -22.16 -0.74 11.57
C ILE A 140 -21.35 -2.01 11.27
N TYR A 141 -20.14 -2.13 11.82
CA TYR A 141 -19.26 -3.27 11.60
C TYR A 141 -19.68 -4.51 12.40
N GLY A 142 -20.42 -4.29 13.50
CA GLY A 142 -20.88 -5.33 14.41
C GLY A 142 -19.89 -5.56 15.57
N PRO A 143 -20.34 -5.50 16.84
CA PRO A 143 -19.45 -5.69 17.98
C PRO A 143 -18.87 -7.11 18.06
N SER A 144 -19.61 -8.12 17.60
CA SER A 144 -19.14 -9.51 17.49
C SER A 144 -17.94 -9.62 16.55
N ASN A 145 -17.98 -8.94 15.40
CA ASN A 145 -16.94 -8.97 14.38
C ASN A 145 -15.63 -8.32 14.83
N LEU A 146 -15.64 -7.46 15.85
CA LEU A 146 -14.42 -6.82 16.37
C LEU A 146 -13.51 -7.81 17.10
N PHE A 147 -14.09 -8.81 17.75
CA PHE A 147 -13.36 -9.81 18.53
C PHE A 147 -13.32 -11.19 17.87
N ALA A 148 -14.16 -11.42 16.86
CA ALA A 148 -14.13 -12.64 16.07
C ALA A 148 -12.77 -12.84 15.36
N SER A 149 -12.39 -14.10 15.21
CA SER A 149 -11.24 -14.47 14.38
C SER A 149 -11.51 -14.10 12.93
N ARG A 150 -10.46 -13.89 12.12
CA ARG A 150 -10.61 -13.42 10.74
C ARG A 150 -11.54 -14.31 9.89
N PHE A 151 -11.52 -15.62 10.12
CA PHE A 151 -12.30 -16.58 9.34
C PHE A 151 -13.73 -16.78 9.88
N ASP A 152 -13.98 -16.37 11.12
CA ASP A 152 -15.29 -16.48 11.77
C ASP A 152 -16.09 -15.17 11.68
N LYS A 153 -15.56 -14.14 11.01
CA LYS A 153 -16.26 -12.88 10.79
C LYS A 153 -17.44 -13.11 9.85
N ASP A 154 -18.61 -12.66 10.27
CA ASP A 154 -19.80 -12.75 9.43
C ASP A 154 -19.71 -11.70 8.32
N LEU A 155 -19.51 -12.18 7.09
CA LEU A 155 -19.38 -11.33 5.91
C LEU A 155 -20.69 -10.61 5.58
N SER A 156 -21.84 -11.13 6.03
CA SER A 156 -23.14 -10.48 5.84
C SER A 156 -23.31 -9.23 6.70
N ASP A 157 -22.64 -9.18 7.86
CA ASP A 157 -22.63 -8.02 8.78
C ASP A 157 -21.52 -7.01 8.46
N SER A 158 -20.50 -7.39 7.69
CA SER A 158 -19.36 -6.52 7.37
C SER A 158 -19.72 -5.47 6.29
N ASN A 159 -20.40 -4.41 6.71
CA ASN A 159 -20.84 -3.37 5.79
C ASN A 159 -19.71 -2.40 5.44
N PHE A 160 -19.44 -2.20 4.14
CA PHE A 160 -18.44 -1.26 3.62
C PHE A 160 -18.64 0.18 4.15
N LEU A 161 -19.87 0.53 4.55
CA LEU A 161 -20.22 1.80 5.18
C LEU A 161 -19.51 2.08 6.51
N SER A 162 -18.90 1.08 7.14
CA SER A 162 -18.08 1.26 8.35
C SER A 162 -16.72 1.93 8.06
N VAL A 163 -16.17 1.72 6.85
CA VAL A 163 -14.80 2.13 6.47
C VAL A 163 -14.55 3.66 6.56
N PRO A 164 -15.48 4.55 6.17
CA PRO A 164 -15.32 6.00 6.35
C PRO A 164 -15.12 6.42 7.81
N PHE A 165 -15.82 5.77 8.75
CA PHE A 165 -15.72 6.09 10.17
C PHE A 165 -14.39 5.62 10.76
N LEU A 166 -13.91 4.45 10.32
CA LEU A 166 -12.57 3.99 10.66
C LEU A 166 -11.49 4.96 10.13
N ALA A 167 -11.64 5.45 8.90
CA ALA A 167 -10.71 6.40 8.32
C ALA A 167 -10.66 7.73 9.09
N MET A 168 -11.82 8.25 9.53
CA MET A 168 -11.90 9.43 10.39
C MET A 168 -11.15 9.22 11.70
N LEU A 169 -11.37 8.08 12.36
CA LEU A 169 -10.65 7.71 13.59
C LEU A 169 -9.12 7.65 13.36
N THR A 170 -8.66 6.99 12.28
CA THR A 170 -7.24 6.89 11.93
C THR A 170 -6.58 8.25 11.70
N VAL A 171 -7.25 9.14 10.95
CA VAL A 171 -6.72 10.48 10.68
C VAL A 171 -6.68 11.31 11.97
N ALA A 172 -7.71 11.25 12.80
CA ALA A 172 -7.72 11.93 14.09
C ALA A 172 -6.58 11.45 15.00
N THR A 173 -6.39 10.13 15.16
CA THR A 173 -5.29 9.57 15.95
C THR A 173 -3.93 10.00 15.41
N THR A 174 -3.76 10.08 14.09
CA THR A 174 -2.52 10.57 13.46
C THR A 174 -2.27 12.04 13.81
N ILE A 175 -3.29 12.90 13.79
CA ILE A 175 -3.16 14.31 14.21
C ILE A 175 -2.75 14.40 15.69
N PHE A 176 -3.36 13.59 16.55
CA PHE A 176 -2.98 13.53 17.97
C PHE A 176 -1.55 13.02 18.17
N ALA A 177 -1.11 12.01 17.41
CA ALA A 177 0.26 11.49 17.44
C ALA A 177 1.30 12.58 17.13
N ILE A 178 1.05 13.38 16.08
CA ILE A 178 1.90 14.53 15.72
C ILE A 178 1.89 15.59 16.82
N THR A 179 0.72 15.84 17.43
CA THR A 179 0.56 16.86 18.47
C THR A 179 1.31 16.49 19.74
N VAL A 180 1.20 15.23 20.20
CA VAL A 180 1.90 14.73 21.41
C VAL A 180 3.41 14.95 21.31
N ASN A 181 4.02 14.63 20.15
CA ASN A 181 5.47 14.77 19.96
C ASN A 181 5.92 16.25 20.08
N LYS A 182 5.07 17.21 19.71
CA LYS A 182 5.41 18.65 19.73
C LYS A 182 4.97 19.36 21.01
N LYS A 183 3.87 18.94 21.62
CA LYS A 183 3.27 19.57 22.79
C LYS A 183 2.49 18.52 23.59
N SER A 184 2.98 18.20 24.79
CA SER A 184 2.38 17.20 25.66
C SER A 184 1.55 17.84 26.78
N SER A 185 0.32 18.26 26.48
CA SER A 185 -0.65 18.48 27.56
C SER A 185 -1.24 17.14 28.02
N ILE A 186 -1.67 17.07 29.28
CA ILE A 186 -2.29 15.86 29.83
C ILE A 186 -3.50 15.41 29.00
N PHE A 187 -4.31 16.36 28.52
CA PHE A 187 -5.43 16.08 27.63
C PHE A 187 -4.98 15.46 26.30
N VAL A 188 -3.98 16.05 25.64
CA VAL A 188 -3.50 15.56 24.33
C VAL A 188 -2.91 14.16 24.47
N MET A 189 -2.19 13.89 25.56
CA MET A 189 -1.66 12.56 25.85
C MET A 189 -2.77 11.55 26.14
N ALA A 190 -3.72 11.89 27.02
CA ALA A 190 -4.84 11.01 27.37
C ALA A 190 -5.74 10.71 26.15
N ALA A 191 -6.03 11.73 25.33
CA ALA A 191 -6.78 11.58 24.09
C ALA A 191 -6.04 10.68 23.09
N PHE A 192 -4.74 10.89 22.90
CA PHE A 192 -3.93 10.04 22.03
C PHE A 192 -3.92 8.58 22.49
N LEU A 193 -3.69 8.32 23.78
CA LEU A 193 -3.69 6.96 24.34
C LEU A 193 -5.07 6.29 24.19
N LEU A 194 -6.15 7.01 24.48
CA LEU A 194 -7.51 6.48 24.33
C LEU A 194 -7.82 6.17 22.86
N LEU A 195 -7.60 7.12 21.94
CA LEU A 195 -7.88 6.90 20.52
C LEU A 195 -7.02 5.76 19.93
N THR A 196 -5.78 5.62 20.40
CA THR A 196 -4.90 4.49 20.04
C THR A 196 -5.46 3.17 20.56
N MET A 197 -5.94 3.13 21.81
CA MET A 197 -6.62 1.95 22.36
C MET A 197 -7.88 1.59 21.56
N LEU A 198 -8.69 2.58 21.17
CA LEU A 198 -9.86 2.36 20.32
C LEU A 198 -9.48 1.86 18.92
N LEU A 199 -8.36 2.34 18.35
CA LEU A 199 -7.82 1.80 17.11
C LEU A 199 -7.32 0.36 17.25
N PHE A 200 -6.76 -0.04 18.40
CA PHE A 200 -6.43 -1.45 18.65
C PHE A 200 -7.66 -2.35 18.70
N VAL A 201 -8.79 -1.83 19.21
CA VAL A 201 -10.06 -2.55 19.18
C VAL A 201 -10.61 -2.61 17.76
N ALA A 202 -10.59 -1.49 17.02
CA ALA A 202 -11.15 -1.40 15.68
C ALA A 202 -10.33 -2.15 14.61
N VAL A 203 -9.00 -2.05 14.72
CA VAL A 203 -8.00 -2.61 13.80
C VAL A 203 -6.99 -3.41 14.61
N ASN A 204 -7.47 -4.58 15.07
CA ASN A 204 -6.65 -5.50 15.84
C ASN A 204 -5.64 -6.21 14.91
N PRO A 205 -4.32 -6.10 15.19
CA PRO A 205 -3.28 -6.76 14.42
C PRO A 205 -3.46 -8.28 14.26
N THR A 206 -4.16 -8.94 15.20
CA THR A 206 -4.33 -10.39 15.21
C THR A 206 -5.51 -10.88 14.36
N ASN A 207 -6.55 -10.05 14.15
CA ASN A 207 -7.78 -10.48 13.48
C ASN A 207 -8.12 -9.71 12.19
N MET A 208 -7.47 -8.57 11.94
CA MET A 208 -7.66 -7.80 10.71
C MET A 208 -6.68 -8.23 9.62
N SER A 209 -7.04 -7.96 8.38
CA SER A 209 -6.13 -8.17 7.26
C SER A 209 -4.88 -7.30 7.42
N ARG A 210 -3.73 -7.81 6.97
CA ARG A 210 -2.44 -7.11 7.04
C ARG A 210 -2.51 -5.73 6.37
N PHE A 211 -3.34 -5.58 5.33
CA PHE A 211 -3.46 -4.30 4.63
C PHE A 211 -4.15 -3.23 5.48
N PHE A 212 -5.26 -3.54 6.17
CA PHE A 212 -5.88 -2.58 7.09
C PHE A 212 -4.92 -2.21 8.21
N ASN A 213 -4.14 -3.17 8.71
CA ASN A 213 -3.14 -2.92 9.76
C ASN A 213 -2.06 -1.94 9.27
N VAL A 214 -1.42 -2.19 8.13
CA VAL A 214 -0.34 -1.32 7.64
C VAL A 214 -0.87 0.07 7.26
N ALA A 215 -2.02 0.14 6.57
CA ALA A 215 -2.62 1.42 6.17
C ALA A 215 -3.09 2.27 7.36
N THR A 216 -3.46 1.65 8.49
CA THR A 216 -3.92 2.34 9.70
C THR A 216 -2.76 2.73 10.62
N TRP A 217 -1.86 1.78 10.90
CA TRP A 217 -0.84 1.95 11.92
C TRP A 217 0.39 2.71 11.42
N ALA A 218 0.76 2.57 10.14
CA ALA A 218 1.91 3.31 9.61
C ALA A 218 1.72 4.83 9.72
N PRO A 219 0.61 5.45 9.27
CA PRO A 219 0.44 6.90 9.42
C PRO A 219 0.52 7.38 10.87
N VAL A 220 -0.01 6.61 11.83
CA VAL A 220 0.05 6.93 13.27
C VAL A 220 1.50 6.87 13.79
N ILE A 221 2.23 5.80 13.49
CA ILE A 221 3.63 5.62 13.91
C ILE A 221 4.51 6.71 13.30
N PHE A 222 4.43 6.91 11.97
CA PHE A 222 5.21 7.93 11.29
C PHE A 222 4.77 9.36 11.70
N GLY A 223 3.51 9.56 12.05
CA GLY A 223 3.01 10.81 12.63
C GLY A 223 3.64 11.08 13.99
N PHE A 224 3.66 10.08 14.87
CA PHE A 224 4.31 10.15 16.18
C PHE A 224 5.81 10.46 16.06
N PHE A 225 6.49 9.90 15.07
CA PHE A 225 7.94 10.08 14.86
C PHE A 225 8.32 11.13 13.80
N SER A 226 7.35 11.91 13.32
CA SER A 226 7.50 12.89 12.22
C SER A 226 8.61 13.94 12.45
N SER A 227 9.08 14.07 13.68
CA SER A 227 10.15 14.99 14.07
C SER A 227 11.58 14.46 13.84
N GLY A 228 11.84 13.15 13.70
CA GLY A 228 13.23 12.67 13.85
C GLY A 228 13.66 11.31 13.30
N LEU A 229 12.80 10.53 12.62
CA LEU A 229 13.29 9.26 12.04
C LEU A 229 14.10 9.50 10.76
N SER A 230 15.38 9.14 10.82
CA SER A 230 16.23 9.05 9.63
C SER A 230 15.74 7.91 8.74
N PHE A 231 15.73 8.14 7.42
CA PHE A 231 15.31 7.14 6.45
C PHE A 231 16.05 5.80 6.61
N ILE A 232 17.32 5.84 7.03
CA ILE A 232 18.14 4.63 7.19
C ILE A 232 17.55 3.67 8.23
N TYR A 233 17.04 4.16 9.37
CA TYR A 233 16.51 3.30 10.43
C TYR A 233 15.19 2.67 10.05
N ILE A 234 14.32 3.42 9.37
CA ILE A 234 13.06 2.89 8.85
C ILE A 234 13.33 1.81 7.81
N TYR A 235 14.28 2.05 6.92
CA TYR A 235 14.68 1.10 5.90
C TYR A 235 15.26 -0.18 6.51
N LEU A 236 16.15 -0.05 7.50
CA LEU A 236 16.69 -1.18 8.25
C LEU A 236 15.60 -1.95 8.99
N PHE A 237 14.61 -1.26 9.57
CA PHE A 237 13.49 -1.90 10.25
C PHE A 237 12.59 -2.67 9.27
N ILE A 238 12.27 -2.10 8.10
CA ILE A 238 11.51 -2.79 7.05
C ILE A 238 12.28 -4.01 6.56
N MET A 239 13.60 -3.87 6.34
CA MET A 239 14.45 -5.00 5.93
C MET A 239 14.51 -6.09 7.01
N MET A 240 14.67 -5.73 8.28
CA MET A 240 14.62 -6.67 9.40
C MET A 240 13.25 -7.37 9.48
N GLY A 241 12.17 -6.61 9.26
CA GLY A 241 10.81 -7.11 9.16
C GLY A 241 10.68 -8.20 8.09
N ILE A 242 11.15 -7.91 6.89
CA ILE A 242 10.97 -8.76 5.71
C ILE A 242 11.93 -9.96 5.69
N PHE A 243 13.21 -9.76 6.01
CA PHE A 243 14.24 -10.80 5.85
C PHE A 243 14.48 -11.64 7.10
N ILE A 244 14.12 -11.13 8.28
CA ILE A 244 14.38 -11.82 9.55
C ILE A 244 13.04 -12.17 10.18
N ILE A 245 12.25 -11.16 10.55
CA ILE A 245 11.03 -11.37 11.35
C ILE A 245 10.01 -12.24 10.60
N MET A 246 9.74 -11.96 9.32
CA MET A 246 8.73 -12.69 8.54
C MET A 246 9.06 -14.18 8.35
N PRO A 247 10.28 -14.59 7.94
CA PRO A 247 10.64 -16.00 7.87
C PRO A 247 10.48 -16.74 9.20
N PHE A 248 10.94 -16.15 10.32
CA PHE A 248 10.83 -16.75 11.65
C PHE A 248 9.36 -16.87 12.12
N ILE A 249 8.55 -15.82 11.90
CA ILE A 249 7.11 -15.89 12.18
C ILE A 249 6.45 -16.94 11.30
N SER A 250 6.79 -17.02 10.00
CA SER A 250 6.18 -18.00 9.09
C SER A 250 6.52 -19.45 9.47
N ILE A 251 7.72 -19.73 10.00
CA ILE A 251 8.08 -21.07 10.46
C ILE A 251 7.35 -21.41 11.75
N THR A 252 7.40 -20.52 12.73
CA THR A 252 6.79 -20.76 14.05
C THR A 252 5.27 -20.84 13.97
N THR A 253 4.64 -20.08 13.08
CA THR A 253 3.18 -20.16 12.83
C THR A 253 2.76 -21.42 12.09
N ARG A 254 3.59 -21.98 11.19
CA ARG A 254 3.26 -23.19 10.42
C ARG A 254 3.65 -24.49 11.11
N PHE A 255 4.74 -24.50 11.88
CA PHE A 255 5.35 -25.72 12.42
C PHE A 255 5.63 -25.67 13.94
N GLY A 256 5.25 -24.58 14.63
CA GLY A 256 5.52 -24.40 16.06
C GLY A 256 7.02 -24.27 16.39
N LEU A 257 7.37 -24.38 17.67
CA LEU A 257 8.76 -24.36 18.16
C LEU A 257 9.59 -25.56 17.65
N ALA A 258 8.94 -26.67 17.31
CA ALA A 258 9.57 -27.85 16.72
C ALA A 258 10.10 -27.59 15.28
N GLY A 259 9.48 -26.65 14.55
CA GLY A 259 9.95 -26.24 13.22
C GLY A 259 11.34 -25.57 13.22
N LEU A 260 11.81 -25.09 14.38
CA LEU A 260 13.16 -24.52 14.54
C LEU A 260 14.25 -25.61 14.58
N GLN A 261 13.89 -26.87 14.85
CA GLN A 261 14.83 -28.00 14.87
C GLN A 261 15.10 -28.57 13.45
N ASN A 262 14.24 -28.26 12.48
CA ASN A 262 14.37 -28.65 11.07
C ASN A 262 15.02 -27.57 10.20
N ILE A 263 15.83 -26.68 10.80
CA ILE A 263 16.54 -25.60 10.07
C ILE A 263 17.75 -26.17 9.28
N ASP A 264 18.16 -27.41 9.54
CA ASP A 264 19.18 -28.07 8.73
C ASP A 264 18.64 -28.43 7.33
N ASP A 265 19.46 -28.11 6.32
CA ASP A 265 19.34 -28.35 4.87
C ASP A 265 18.55 -27.37 3.97
N LYS A 266 17.78 -26.42 4.49
CA LYS A 266 17.08 -25.40 3.65
C LYS A 266 17.39 -23.93 3.99
N SER A 267 18.62 -23.64 4.43
CA SER A 267 19.06 -22.28 4.78
C SER A 267 18.88 -21.26 3.66
N ARG A 268 19.00 -21.65 2.38
CA ARG A 268 18.76 -20.78 1.22
C ARG A 268 17.31 -20.32 1.08
N ASP A 269 16.34 -21.10 1.55
CA ASP A 269 14.90 -20.79 1.43
C ASP A 269 14.39 -19.83 2.51
N LEU A 270 15.18 -19.57 3.54
CA LEU A 270 14.88 -18.59 4.59
C LEU A 270 15.08 -17.15 4.11
N PHE A 271 15.94 -16.97 3.12
CA PHE A 271 16.38 -15.68 2.58
C PHE A 271 15.68 -15.30 1.26
N ILE A 272 14.77 -16.14 0.77
CA ILE A 272 13.91 -15.79 -0.36
C ILE A 272 12.73 -14.98 0.17
N LEU A 273 12.41 -13.87 -0.49
CA LEU A 273 11.20 -13.09 -0.25
C LEU A 273 9.97 -13.92 -0.59
N LYS A 274 9.46 -14.66 0.41
CA LYS A 274 8.22 -15.42 0.34
C LYS A 274 7.01 -14.48 0.39
N ASP A 275 5.91 -14.89 -0.24
CA ASP A 275 4.61 -14.19 -0.24
C ASP A 275 4.63 -12.79 -0.90
N MET A 276 5.58 -12.49 -1.79
CA MET A 276 5.57 -11.28 -2.63
C MET A 276 5.09 -11.61 -4.04
N ASP A 277 3.84 -12.02 -4.12
CA ASP A 277 3.20 -12.54 -5.35
C ASP A 277 2.63 -11.43 -6.24
N VAL A 278 3.32 -10.31 -6.44
CA VAL A 278 2.81 -9.23 -7.30
C VAL A 278 3.25 -9.42 -8.75
N PHE A 279 4.54 -9.73 -8.94
CA PHE A 279 5.11 -9.83 -10.27
C PHE A 279 4.72 -11.15 -10.95
N ASN A 280 4.69 -12.27 -10.22
CA ASN A 280 4.23 -13.57 -10.74
C ASN A 280 2.77 -13.52 -11.22
N THR A 281 1.88 -12.88 -10.48
CA THR A 281 0.46 -12.73 -10.88
C THR A 281 0.32 -11.75 -12.04
N LEU A 282 1.15 -10.70 -12.10
CA LEU A 282 1.23 -9.82 -13.28
C LEU A 282 1.65 -10.59 -14.54
N VAL A 283 2.71 -11.41 -14.46
CA VAL A 283 3.16 -12.28 -15.57
C VAL A 283 2.03 -13.24 -15.99
N HIS A 284 1.29 -13.80 -15.03
CA HIS A 284 0.12 -14.61 -15.35
C HIS A 284 -1.01 -13.81 -15.98
N GLY A 285 -1.25 -12.58 -15.55
CA GLY A 285 -2.21 -11.69 -16.18
C GLY A 285 -1.84 -11.34 -17.63
N VAL A 286 -0.55 -11.21 -17.94
CA VAL A 286 -0.08 -11.05 -19.33
C VAL A 286 -0.39 -12.31 -20.14
N LYS A 287 -0.04 -13.49 -19.61
CA LYS A 287 -0.34 -14.78 -20.25
C LYS A 287 -1.83 -14.99 -20.45
N TYR A 288 -2.66 -14.63 -19.47
CA TYR A 288 -4.12 -14.67 -19.53
C TYR A 288 -4.67 -13.85 -20.70
N MET A 289 -4.08 -12.67 -20.95
CA MET A 289 -4.48 -11.78 -22.05
C MET A 289 -3.90 -12.17 -23.41
N SER A 290 -2.94 -13.08 -23.49
CA SER A 290 -2.31 -13.48 -24.77
C SER A 290 -3.31 -13.98 -25.81
N ASN A 291 -4.43 -14.56 -25.35
CA ASN A 291 -5.47 -15.13 -26.20
C ASN A 291 -6.84 -14.46 -25.99
N LYS A 292 -6.87 -13.23 -25.43
CA LYS A 292 -8.11 -12.51 -25.12
C LYS A 292 -8.07 -11.09 -25.66
N ASP A 293 -9.24 -10.59 -26.03
CA ASP A 293 -9.42 -9.17 -26.34
C ASP A 293 -9.27 -8.33 -25.07
N TYR A 294 -8.89 -7.07 -25.25
CA TYR A 294 -8.87 -6.10 -24.17
C TYR A 294 -10.25 -5.91 -23.55
N LEU A 295 -10.29 -5.57 -22.26
CA LEU A 295 -11.51 -5.38 -21.47
C LEU A 295 -12.13 -3.97 -21.64
N TRP A 296 -11.52 -3.12 -22.47
CA TRP A 296 -12.05 -1.82 -22.92
C TRP A 296 -12.56 -0.88 -21.81
N GLY A 297 -11.98 -0.96 -20.62
CA GLY A 297 -12.29 -0.06 -19.50
C GLY A 297 -13.12 -0.67 -18.38
N ASP A 298 -13.46 -1.96 -18.45
CA ASP A 298 -14.18 -2.65 -17.39
C ASP A 298 -13.45 -2.57 -16.04
N ASN A 299 -12.13 -2.75 -16.01
CA ASN A 299 -11.37 -2.62 -14.76
C ASN A 299 -11.38 -1.18 -14.25
N THR A 300 -11.18 -0.22 -15.15
CA THR A 300 -11.19 1.21 -14.86
C THR A 300 -12.55 1.65 -14.30
N LEU A 301 -13.65 1.17 -14.88
CA LEU A 301 -15.01 1.41 -14.38
C LEU A 301 -15.22 0.77 -13.00
N ALA A 302 -14.78 -0.46 -12.81
CA ALA A 302 -14.89 -1.14 -11.52
C ALA A 302 -14.14 -0.40 -10.40
N VAL A 303 -12.94 0.13 -10.69
CA VAL A 303 -12.12 0.97 -9.81
C VAL A 303 -12.81 2.32 -9.52
N ILE A 304 -13.23 3.06 -10.55
CA ILE A 304 -13.82 4.39 -10.36
C ILE A 304 -15.13 4.30 -9.56
N PHE A 305 -15.94 3.28 -9.84
CA PHE A 305 -17.23 3.07 -9.20
C PHE A 305 -17.18 2.01 -8.09
N PHE A 306 -16.02 1.83 -7.43
CA PHE A 306 -15.84 0.83 -6.37
C PHE A 306 -16.90 0.93 -5.28
N PHE A 307 -17.36 2.15 -4.97
CA PHE A 307 -18.34 2.46 -3.93
C PHE A 307 -19.79 2.11 -4.32
N VAL A 308 -20.08 1.85 -5.60
CA VAL A 308 -21.41 1.41 -6.04
C VAL A 308 -21.59 -0.07 -5.69
N PRO A 309 -22.56 -0.42 -4.81
CA PRO A 309 -22.78 -1.79 -4.40
C PRO A 309 -23.43 -2.61 -5.52
N ARG A 310 -23.17 -3.93 -5.54
CA ARG A 310 -23.76 -4.85 -6.53
C ARG A 310 -25.29 -4.97 -6.44
N SER A 311 -25.91 -4.57 -5.33
CA SER A 311 -27.37 -4.48 -5.24
C SER A 311 -27.97 -3.37 -6.11
N ILE A 312 -27.20 -2.33 -6.42
CA ILE A 312 -27.59 -1.22 -7.31
C ILE A 312 -27.10 -1.48 -8.74
N TRP A 313 -25.92 -2.06 -8.89
CA TRP A 313 -25.34 -2.45 -10.19
C TRP A 313 -24.93 -3.91 -10.17
N SER A 314 -25.88 -4.81 -10.47
CA SER A 314 -25.66 -6.26 -10.46
C SER A 314 -24.52 -6.67 -11.39
N ASP A 315 -24.52 -6.06 -12.57
CA ASP A 315 -23.61 -6.38 -13.68
C ASP A 315 -22.31 -5.55 -13.62
N LYS A 316 -21.97 -5.02 -12.44
CA LYS A 316 -20.70 -4.30 -12.24
C LYS A 316 -19.52 -5.19 -12.66
N PRO A 317 -18.60 -4.69 -13.49
CA PRO A 317 -17.47 -5.48 -13.95
C PRO A 317 -16.64 -6.05 -12.80
N ILE A 318 -16.04 -7.21 -13.06
CA ILE A 318 -15.11 -7.86 -12.13
C ILE A 318 -13.71 -7.38 -12.49
N LEU A 319 -12.92 -6.99 -11.49
CA LEU A 319 -11.55 -6.55 -11.70
C LEU A 319 -10.68 -7.68 -12.27
N GLY A 320 -9.81 -7.33 -13.20
CA GLY A 320 -8.88 -8.22 -13.89
C GLY A 320 -8.01 -9.01 -12.92
N GLY A 321 -7.49 -8.36 -11.87
CA GLY A 321 -6.76 -9.05 -10.81
C GLY A 321 -7.56 -10.18 -10.11
N LEU A 322 -8.88 -10.06 -9.99
CA LEU A 322 -9.74 -11.14 -9.46
C LEU A 322 -9.97 -12.23 -10.51
N LEU A 323 -10.11 -11.89 -11.78
CA LEU A 323 -10.23 -12.88 -12.87
C LEU A 323 -8.99 -13.76 -12.96
N VAL A 324 -7.80 -13.16 -12.89
CA VAL A 324 -6.51 -13.86 -12.82
C VAL A 324 -6.41 -14.70 -11.56
N GLY A 325 -6.83 -14.16 -10.42
CA GLY A 325 -6.85 -14.88 -9.16
C GLY A 325 -7.79 -16.09 -9.16
N ASP A 326 -8.95 -15.97 -9.77
CA ASP A 326 -9.93 -17.06 -9.91
C ASP A 326 -9.38 -18.19 -10.80
N GLU A 327 -8.71 -17.85 -11.91
CA GLU A 327 -8.04 -18.85 -12.75
C GLU A 327 -6.92 -19.56 -11.98
N LEU A 328 -6.07 -18.80 -11.29
CA LEU A 328 -5.00 -19.35 -10.44
C LEU A 328 -5.53 -20.23 -9.32
N LYS A 329 -6.69 -19.89 -8.75
CA LYS A 329 -7.35 -20.69 -7.73
C LYS A 329 -7.98 -21.96 -8.28
N TYR A 330 -8.56 -21.90 -9.47
CA TYR A 330 -9.31 -23.02 -10.05
C TYR A 330 -8.39 -24.06 -10.71
N TYR A 331 -7.37 -23.59 -11.43
CA TYR A 331 -6.48 -24.46 -12.21
C TYR A 331 -5.14 -24.74 -11.52
N TYR A 332 -4.79 -24.00 -10.46
CA TYR A 332 -3.49 -24.09 -9.79
C TYR A 332 -3.64 -24.05 -8.25
N GLU A 333 -2.51 -24.06 -7.54
CA GLU A 333 -2.48 -24.19 -6.07
C GLU A 333 -2.75 -22.87 -5.31
N ALA A 334 -3.39 -21.86 -5.94
CA ALA A 334 -3.71 -20.64 -5.23
C ALA A 334 -4.87 -20.87 -4.24
N GLY A 335 -4.61 -20.66 -2.94
CA GLY A 335 -5.63 -20.86 -1.90
C GLY A 335 -6.78 -19.83 -1.89
N THR A 336 -6.69 -18.76 -2.69
CA THR A 336 -7.71 -17.70 -2.78
C THR A 336 -7.60 -16.95 -4.10
N ALA A 337 -8.72 -16.37 -4.55
CA ALA A 337 -8.77 -15.50 -5.73
C ALA A 337 -8.34 -14.05 -5.42
N ASN A 338 -8.35 -13.67 -4.14
CA ASN A 338 -7.87 -12.35 -3.71
C ASN A 338 -6.34 -12.37 -3.56
N LEU A 339 -5.66 -12.54 -4.70
CA LEU A 339 -4.21 -12.51 -4.79
C LEU A 339 -3.71 -11.07 -4.94
N SER A 340 -2.44 -10.87 -4.64
CA SER A 340 -1.77 -9.60 -4.93
C SER A 340 -1.71 -9.43 -6.46
N TYR A 341 -2.14 -8.30 -6.99
CA TYR A 341 -2.13 -8.01 -8.42
C TYR A 341 -1.78 -6.54 -8.64
N PHE A 342 -0.76 -6.27 -9.45
CA PHE A 342 -0.35 -4.90 -9.74
C PHE A 342 -1.40 -4.22 -10.62
N PHE A 343 -1.88 -3.05 -10.21
CA PHE A 343 -2.91 -2.33 -10.96
C PHE A 343 -2.48 -1.86 -12.35
N GLY A 344 -1.17 -1.80 -12.64
CA GLY A 344 -0.68 -1.62 -14.01
C GLY A 344 -1.12 -2.77 -14.92
N GLY A 345 -1.30 -3.97 -14.38
CA GLY A 345 -1.93 -5.11 -15.06
C GLY A 345 -3.39 -4.85 -15.40
N ASP A 346 -4.18 -4.26 -14.50
CA ASP A 346 -5.59 -3.94 -14.76
C ASP A 346 -5.73 -2.90 -15.90
N LEU A 347 -4.86 -1.88 -15.92
CA LEU A 347 -4.77 -0.90 -17.01
C LEU A 347 -4.33 -1.53 -18.33
N TYR A 348 -3.40 -2.50 -18.27
CA TYR A 348 -2.96 -3.27 -19.43
C TYR A 348 -4.09 -4.15 -19.99
N MET A 349 -4.87 -4.78 -19.13
CA MET A 349 -6.02 -5.58 -19.55
C MET A 349 -7.10 -4.72 -20.22
N ASP A 350 -7.31 -3.49 -19.76
CA ASP A 350 -8.30 -2.59 -20.36
C ASP A 350 -7.87 -2.02 -21.72
N PHE A 351 -6.62 -1.52 -21.83
CA PHE A 351 -6.19 -0.70 -22.98
C PHE A 351 -4.75 -0.98 -23.43
N GLY A 352 -4.18 -2.12 -23.05
CA GLY A 352 -2.79 -2.48 -23.35
C GLY A 352 -1.78 -1.50 -22.73
N LEU A 353 -0.59 -1.42 -23.34
CA LEU A 353 0.49 -0.55 -22.85
C LEU A 353 0.12 0.95 -22.86
N ILE A 354 -0.80 1.35 -23.74
CA ILE A 354 -1.30 2.74 -23.80
C ILE A 354 -2.06 3.08 -22.51
N GLY A 355 -2.90 2.17 -22.02
CA GLY A 355 -3.60 2.31 -20.73
C GLY A 355 -2.64 2.50 -19.57
N VAL A 356 -1.56 1.71 -19.55
CA VAL A 356 -0.52 1.79 -18.52
C VAL A 356 0.15 3.16 -18.52
N ILE A 357 0.62 3.64 -19.69
CA ILE A 357 1.29 4.93 -19.81
C ILE A 357 0.36 6.06 -19.36
N PHE A 358 -0.86 6.09 -19.89
CA PHE A 358 -1.80 7.17 -19.61
C PHE A 358 -2.28 7.14 -18.16
N GLY A 359 -2.61 5.97 -17.62
CA GLY A 359 -3.05 5.81 -16.23
C GLY A 359 -1.99 6.24 -15.23
N PHE A 360 -0.74 5.78 -15.37
CA PHE A 360 0.34 6.21 -14.46
C PHE A 360 0.74 7.67 -14.65
N TRP A 361 0.59 8.24 -15.85
CA TRP A 361 0.76 9.66 -16.06
C TRP A 361 -0.30 10.47 -15.28
N ILE A 362 -1.58 10.09 -15.34
CA ILE A 362 -2.64 10.72 -14.53
C ILE A 362 -2.35 10.58 -13.04
N ILE A 363 -2.00 9.37 -12.58
CA ILE A 363 -1.69 9.12 -11.16
C ILE A 363 -0.51 9.99 -10.71
N GLY A 364 0.54 10.11 -11.52
CA GLY A 364 1.66 10.99 -11.23
C GLY A 364 1.27 12.48 -11.15
N LYS A 365 0.33 12.94 -11.98
CA LYS A 365 -0.23 14.30 -11.90
C LYS A 365 -1.04 14.51 -10.62
N ILE A 366 -1.91 13.56 -10.27
CA ILE A 366 -2.71 13.59 -9.04
C ILE A 366 -1.78 13.62 -7.83
N TYR A 367 -0.78 12.74 -7.79
CA TYR A 367 0.22 12.68 -6.73
C TYR A 367 1.00 13.99 -6.58
N LYS A 368 1.45 14.58 -7.70
CA LYS A 368 2.11 15.88 -7.68
C LYS A 368 1.20 16.97 -7.11
N LYS A 369 -0.05 17.01 -7.54
CA LYS A 369 -1.05 17.98 -7.04
C LYS A 369 -1.31 17.79 -5.55
N SER A 370 -1.42 16.55 -5.08
CA SER A 370 -1.66 16.24 -3.66
C SER A 370 -0.47 16.60 -2.78
N GLN A 371 0.77 16.46 -3.29
CA GLN A 371 1.98 16.89 -2.58
C GLN A 371 2.12 18.41 -2.50
N LEU A 372 1.62 19.15 -3.51
CA LEU A 372 1.67 20.62 -3.56
C LEU A 372 0.52 21.31 -2.80
N SER A 373 -0.50 20.57 -2.37
CA SER A 373 -1.65 21.14 -1.66
C SER A 373 -1.27 21.52 -0.23
N SER A 374 -1.01 22.82 0.00
CA SER A 374 -0.68 23.40 1.31
C SER A 374 -1.78 23.25 2.38
N SER A 375 -2.99 22.87 1.98
CA SER A 375 -4.15 22.78 2.87
C SER A 375 -4.12 21.66 3.93
N ILE A 376 -3.04 20.88 3.97
CA ILE A 376 -3.01 19.57 4.64
C ILE A 376 -1.72 19.38 5.48
N ILE A 377 -0.91 20.44 5.63
CA ILE A 377 0.31 20.42 6.43
C ILE A 377 -0.02 20.79 7.88
N TYR A 378 0.13 19.85 8.82
CA TYR A 378 -0.05 20.07 10.25
C TYR A 378 1.31 19.94 10.96
N ASN A 379 1.75 20.98 11.67
CA ASN A 379 3.04 21.00 12.39
C ASN A 379 4.25 20.55 11.54
N LYS A 380 4.34 20.98 10.27
CA LYS A 380 5.36 20.60 9.28
C LYS A 380 5.30 19.13 8.80
N ALA A 381 4.27 18.37 9.18
CA ALA A 381 3.98 17.05 8.63
C ALA A 381 2.87 17.13 7.58
N ASN A 382 3.07 16.54 6.40
CA ASN A 382 2.05 16.43 5.37
C ASN A 382 1.19 15.18 5.65
N LEU A 383 -0.08 15.37 6.05
CA LEU A 383 -0.97 14.26 6.41
C LEU A 383 -1.24 13.32 5.21
N ILE A 384 -1.39 13.83 3.98
CA ILE A 384 -1.51 12.97 2.80
C ILE A 384 -0.26 12.11 2.65
N SER A 385 0.93 12.70 2.78
CA SER A 385 2.17 11.93 2.68
C SER A 385 2.23 10.80 3.70
N LEU A 386 1.73 11.01 4.93
CA LEU A 386 1.66 9.96 5.95
C LEU A 386 0.68 8.84 5.56
N MET A 387 -0.50 9.18 5.04
CA MET A 387 -1.47 8.18 4.57
C MET A 387 -0.95 7.40 3.36
N VAL A 388 -0.24 8.08 2.44
CA VAL A 388 0.40 7.46 1.29
C VAL A 388 1.48 6.48 1.75
N ILE A 389 2.33 6.83 2.72
CA ILE A 389 3.34 5.91 3.29
C ILE A 389 2.69 4.60 3.79
N GLY A 390 1.55 4.67 4.47
CA GLY A 390 0.87 3.47 4.95
C GLY A 390 0.14 2.68 3.87
N SER A 391 -0.34 3.34 2.82
CA SER A 391 -1.23 2.72 1.82
C SER A 391 -0.47 2.17 0.61
N VAL A 392 0.66 2.79 0.23
CA VAL A 392 1.46 2.43 -0.95
C VAL A 392 1.91 0.97 -1.01
N PRO A 393 2.41 0.35 0.09
CA PRO A 393 2.79 -1.06 0.06
C PRO A 393 1.66 -2.00 -0.34
N ILE A 394 0.41 -1.55 -0.20
CA ILE A 394 -0.77 -2.31 -0.57
C ILE A 394 -1.33 -1.82 -1.91
N LEU A 395 -1.35 -0.52 -2.20
CA LEU A 395 -1.85 0.01 -3.48
C LEU A 395 -1.02 -0.46 -4.68
N ILE A 396 0.31 -0.60 -4.52
CA ILE A 396 1.18 -1.14 -5.57
C ILE A 396 1.07 -2.67 -5.66
N ARG A 397 0.75 -3.34 -4.55
CA ARG A 397 0.78 -4.80 -4.43
C ARG A 397 -0.57 -5.46 -4.74
N GLY A 398 -1.65 -4.87 -4.27
CA GLY A 398 -2.95 -5.52 -4.10
C GLY A 398 -3.93 -5.15 -5.20
N PRO A 399 -4.95 -6.01 -5.43
CA PRO A 399 -6.01 -5.68 -6.36
C PRO A 399 -6.73 -4.45 -5.83
N LEU A 400 -6.75 -3.37 -6.62
CA LEU A 400 -7.20 -2.05 -6.17
C LEU A 400 -8.58 -2.12 -5.49
N GLY A 401 -9.50 -2.93 -6.01
CA GLY A 401 -10.85 -3.11 -5.47
C GLY A 401 -10.94 -3.50 -3.99
N ALA A 402 -9.94 -4.18 -3.44
CA ALA A 402 -9.96 -4.59 -2.04
C ALA A 402 -9.43 -3.50 -1.08
N VAL A 403 -8.74 -2.49 -1.60
CA VAL A 403 -7.85 -1.61 -0.81
C VAL A 403 -8.14 -0.13 -1.04
N GLU A 404 -8.54 0.23 -2.25
CA GLU A 404 -8.78 1.60 -2.68
C GLU A 404 -9.83 2.31 -1.83
N GLY A 405 -10.88 1.58 -1.41
CA GLY A 405 -11.96 2.15 -0.63
C GLY A 405 -11.49 2.74 0.70
N TYR A 406 -10.58 2.06 1.40
CA TYR A 406 -10.05 2.60 2.66
C TYR A 406 -9.13 3.80 2.42
N PHE A 407 -8.26 3.74 1.40
CA PHE A 407 -7.38 4.85 1.06
C PHE A 407 -8.17 6.11 0.67
N ILE A 408 -9.21 5.97 -0.14
CA ILE A 408 -10.10 7.07 -0.54
C ILE A 408 -10.82 7.64 0.69
N CYS A 409 -11.29 6.78 1.60
CA CYS A 409 -11.87 7.23 2.87
C CYS A 409 -10.88 8.01 3.73
N LEU A 410 -9.59 7.63 3.78
CA LEU A 410 -8.54 8.38 4.49
C LEU A 410 -8.35 9.77 3.89
N LEU A 411 -8.35 9.89 2.55
CA LEU A 411 -8.24 11.18 1.86
C LEU A 411 -9.48 12.06 2.12
N LEU A 412 -10.68 11.47 2.06
CA LEU A 412 -11.93 12.17 2.37
C LEU A 412 -11.99 12.61 3.83
N ALA A 413 -11.48 11.81 4.77
CA ALA A 413 -11.38 12.17 6.18
C ALA A 413 -10.45 13.38 6.39
N ILE A 414 -9.28 13.40 5.74
CA ILE A 414 -8.39 14.56 5.75
C ILE A 414 -9.10 15.80 5.19
N TYR A 415 -9.78 15.68 4.05
CA TYR A 415 -10.51 16.80 3.45
C TYR A 415 -11.64 17.29 4.37
N THR A 416 -12.36 16.37 5.01
CA THR A 416 -13.46 16.67 5.95
C THR A 416 -12.93 17.46 7.15
N TYR A 417 -11.87 16.98 7.81
CA TYR A 417 -11.25 17.73 8.90
C TYR A 417 -10.67 19.06 8.43
N SER A 418 -9.99 19.08 7.28
CA SER A 418 -9.46 20.32 6.72
C SER A 418 -10.58 21.33 6.47
N SER A 419 -11.71 20.93 5.88
CA SER A 419 -12.88 21.79 5.66
C SER A 419 -13.51 22.30 6.96
N LEU A 420 -13.73 21.40 7.94
CA LEU A 420 -14.28 21.75 9.25
C LEU A 420 -13.43 22.79 9.99
N TYR A 421 -12.11 22.69 9.89
CA TYR A 421 -11.19 23.57 10.61
C TYR A 421 -10.63 24.73 9.76
N LYS A 422 -10.84 24.73 8.43
CA LYS A 422 -10.54 25.84 7.50
C LYS A 422 -11.70 26.80 7.27
N LEU A 423 -12.86 26.60 7.91
CA LEU A 423 -13.92 27.62 7.98
C LEU A 423 -13.51 28.79 8.90
N LYS A 424 -12.46 29.53 8.49
CA LYS A 424 -12.16 30.96 8.70
C LYS A 424 -10.78 31.28 8.09
N LEU A 425 -10.67 31.24 6.76
CA LEU A 425 -9.59 31.90 5.99
C LEU A 425 -10.16 32.68 4.79
N LYS A 426 -11.35 33.29 4.97
CA LYS A 426 -11.86 34.37 4.12
C LYS A 426 -12.77 35.27 4.98
N GLN A 427 -12.14 36.16 5.72
CA GLN A 427 -12.68 37.42 6.24
C GLN A 427 -11.51 38.09 6.95
N TYR A 428 -10.66 38.78 6.19
CA TYR A 428 -10.52 40.24 6.20
C TYR A 428 -9.67 40.65 5.00
#